data_AF-A0A963WR22-F1
#
_entry.id   AF-A0A963WR22-F1
#
_cell.length_a   1.000
_cell.length_b   1.000
_cell.length_c   1.000
_cell.angle_alpha   90.00
_cell.angle_beta   90.00
_cell.angle_gamma   90.00
#
_symmetry.space_group_name_H-M   'P 1'
#
loop_
_entity.id
_entity.type
_entity.pdbx_description
1 polymer ?
#
loop_
_entity_poly.entity_id
_entity_poly.type
_entity_poly.pdbx_seq_one_letter_code
_entity_poly.pdbx_strand_id
1 'polypeptide(L)'
;MKIAFGFALLAFVVAAVWLLISRSSTERPELMPLAMATDIQGPALPAGATASERENWFWQVVEASRRDAVSKEAQSARLSQLLGSYSPEEIEVFAAELDRLKDGAYSWDLWGAAYVIMGGCSDDGFADFRSWLISNGREFFEAASKEPETLAELIPQSTTVAPEYEEFAYIAAETWAAKTGRSFSEMPRTTTQAYVDGPTGEPFEEDEASLSERYPALWRRFGNSPLG
;
A
#
# COMPACT_ATOMS: atom_id res chain seq x y z
N MET A 1 -48.24 -69.71 10.79
CA MET A 1 -47.93 -68.92 12.01
C MET A 1 -47.09 -67.72 11.56
N LYS A 2 -47.68 -66.50 11.57
CA LYS A 2 -47.06 -65.13 11.67
C LYS A 2 -45.73 -64.88 10.90
N ILE A 3 -45.54 -63.95 9.95
CA ILE A 3 -45.89 -62.52 9.83
C ILE A 3 -45.64 -62.03 8.37
N ALA A 4 -46.30 -60.92 8.01
CA ALA A 4 -46.29 -60.20 6.73
C ALA A 4 -45.18 -59.13 6.58
N PHE A 5 -45.23 -58.43 5.43
CA PHE A 5 -44.53 -57.18 5.04
C PHE A 5 -43.07 -57.32 4.57
N GLY A 6 -42.59 -56.65 3.53
CA GLY A 6 -43.18 -55.62 2.66
C GLY A 6 -42.11 -55.16 1.65
N PHE A 7 -42.57 -54.79 0.46
CA PHE A 7 -41.80 -54.12 -0.59
C PHE A 7 -41.25 -52.77 -0.11
N ALA A 8 -40.18 -52.31 -0.78
CA ALA A 8 -39.66 -50.93 -0.87
C ALA A 8 -38.28 -50.71 -0.21
N LEU A 9 -37.22 -51.13 -0.92
CA LEU A 9 -35.86 -50.66 -0.64
C LEU A 9 -35.09 -50.40 -1.94
N LEU A 10 -35.62 -49.55 -2.83
CA LEU A 10 -34.84 -49.05 -3.98
C LEU A 10 -35.28 -47.65 -4.47
N ALA A 11 -35.85 -46.82 -3.58
CA ALA A 11 -36.18 -45.42 -3.87
C ALA A 11 -35.58 -44.42 -2.86
N PHE A 12 -34.88 -44.90 -1.82
CA PHE A 12 -34.40 -44.03 -0.74
C PHE A 12 -32.97 -43.47 -0.92
N VAL A 13 -32.17 -44.03 -1.83
CA VAL A 13 -30.76 -43.58 -1.95
C VAL A 13 -30.60 -42.36 -2.86
N VAL A 14 -31.50 -42.13 -3.83
CA VAL A 14 -31.43 -40.94 -4.70
C VAL A 14 -32.09 -39.70 -4.06
N ALA A 15 -33.10 -39.89 -3.19
CA ALA A 15 -33.70 -38.79 -2.45
C ALA A 15 -32.79 -38.26 -1.33
N ALA A 16 -31.95 -39.10 -0.73
CA ALA A 16 -31.02 -38.69 0.33
C ALA A 16 -29.89 -37.79 -0.19
N VAL A 17 -29.39 -38.01 -1.41
CA VAL A 17 -28.33 -37.18 -2.00
C VAL A 17 -28.87 -35.83 -2.47
N TRP A 18 -30.13 -35.74 -2.94
CA TRP A 18 -30.73 -34.46 -3.30
C TRP A 18 -31.18 -33.62 -2.10
N LEU A 19 -31.58 -34.24 -0.98
CA LEU A 19 -31.90 -33.52 0.27
C LEU A 19 -30.67 -33.11 1.10
N LEU A 20 -29.50 -33.70 0.85
CA LEU A 20 -28.22 -33.26 1.44
C LEU A 20 -27.57 -32.13 0.65
N ILE A 21 -27.87 -31.98 -0.65
CA ILE A 21 -27.39 -30.85 -1.48
C ILE A 21 -28.37 -29.67 -1.44
N SER A 22 -29.67 -29.88 -1.15
CA SER A 22 -30.66 -28.79 -1.07
C SER A 22 -30.92 -28.23 0.34
N ARG A 23 -30.15 -28.64 1.36
CA ARG A 23 -30.23 -28.10 2.74
C ARG A 23 -29.04 -27.23 3.16
N SER A 24 -28.06 -27.02 2.29
CA SER A 24 -26.88 -26.18 2.59
C SER A 24 -26.98 -24.76 2.02
N SER A 25 -28.18 -24.20 1.88
CA SER A 25 -28.35 -22.87 1.29
C SER A 25 -29.52 -22.10 1.90
N THR A 26 -29.47 -21.83 3.20
CA THR A 26 -30.05 -20.62 3.83
C THR A 26 -29.46 -20.43 5.23
N GLU A 27 -28.15 -20.49 5.36
CA GLU A 27 -27.48 -19.73 6.42
C GLU A 27 -26.59 -18.74 5.70
N ARG A 28 -27.11 -17.52 5.55
CA ARG A 28 -26.28 -16.35 5.30
C ARG A 28 -25.21 -16.41 6.40
N PRO A 29 -23.90 -16.42 6.09
CA PRO A 29 -22.90 -16.46 7.14
C PRO A 29 -23.23 -15.28 8.05
N GLU A 30 -23.59 -15.60 9.29
CA GLU A 30 -23.72 -14.60 10.35
C GLU A 30 -22.39 -13.88 10.31
N LEU A 31 -22.42 -12.64 9.80
CA LEU A 31 -21.27 -11.75 9.85
C LEU A 31 -20.86 -11.78 11.30
N MET A 32 -19.72 -12.41 11.58
CA MET A 32 -19.09 -12.27 12.88
C MET A 32 -19.16 -10.79 13.22
N PRO A 33 -19.67 -10.40 14.40
CA PRO A 33 -19.69 -9.00 14.75
C PRO A 33 -18.25 -8.53 14.57
N LEU A 34 -18.05 -7.61 13.60
CA LEU A 34 -16.78 -6.92 13.42
C LEU A 34 -16.36 -6.57 14.84
N ALA A 35 -15.31 -7.25 15.33
CA ALA A 35 -14.73 -6.95 16.62
C ALA A 35 -14.61 -5.45 16.64
N MET A 36 -15.35 -4.80 17.57
CA MET A 36 -15.63 -3.37 17.54
C MET A 36 -14.40 -2.66 17.03
N ALA A 37 -14.51 -2.11 15.81
CA ALA A 37 -13.42 -1.39 15.20
C ALA A 37 -12.97 -0.39 16.26
N THR A 38 -11.82 -0.65 16.89
CA THR A 38 -11.20 0.34 17.76
C THR A 38 -11.16 1.58 16.90
N ASP A 39 -11.85 2.66 17.31
CA ASP A 39 -11.91 3.90 16.53
C ASP A 39 -10.47 4.35 16.34
N ILE A 40 -9.88 4.00 15.19
CA ILE A 40 -8.58 4.51 14.80
C ILE A 40 -8.87 5.93 14.34
N GLN A 41 -8.90 6.84 15.30
CA GLN A 41 -9.08 8.25 15.02
C GLN A 41 -7.72 8.87 14.74
N GLY A 42 -7.55 9.37 13.52
CA GLY A 42 -6.38 10.14 13.15
C GLY A 42 -6.46 11.58 13.69
N PRO A 43 -5.39 12.37 13.56
CA PRO A 43 -5.40 13.79 13.92
C PRO A 43 -6.41 14.57 13.07
N ALA A 44 -7.00 15.63 13.62
CA ALA A 44 -7.82 16.55 12.83
C ALA A 44 -6.94 17.44 11.94
N LEU A 45 -7.38 17.73 10.73
CA LEU A 45 -6.75 18.75 9.89
C LEU A 45 -7.21 20.14 10.36
N PRO A 46 -6.30 21.09 10.64
CA PRO A 46 -6.70 22.45 11.02
C PRO A 46 -7.51 23.13 9.91
N ALA A 47 -8.58 23.84 10.29
CA ALA A 47 -9.35 24.64 9.35
C ALA A 47 -8.47 25.75 8.74
N GLY A 48 -8.40 25.81 7.40
CA GLY A 48 -7.52 26.74 6.72
C GLY A 48 -6.02 26.42 6.84
N ALA A 49 -5.67 25.14 7.06
CA ALA A 49 -4.30 24.68 7.21
C ALA A 49 -3.36 25.22 6.12
N THR A 50 -2.25 25.78 6.58
CA THR A 50 -1.08 26.12 5.75
C THR A 50 -0.46 24.87 5.12
N ALA A 51 0.44 25.05 4.15
CA ALA A 51 1.14 23.92 3.53
C ALA A 51 1.90 23.06 4.54
N SER A 52 2.58 23.68 5.51
CA SER A 52 3.31 22.94 6.54
C SER A 52 2.37 22.17 7.47
N GLU A 53 1.21 22.73 7.82
CA GLU A 53 0.22 22.03 8.64
C GLU A 53 -0.41 20.85 7.91
N ARG A 54 -0.67 20.97 6.60
CA ARG A 54 -1.16 19.84 5.77
C ARG A 54 -0.12 18.73 5.67
N GLU A 55 1.14 19.07 5.42
CA GLU A 55 2.22 18.08 5.40
C GLU A 55 2.38 17.40 6.76
N ASN A 56 2.36 18.15 7.87
CA ASN A 56 2.44 17.58 9.21
C ASN A 56 1.27 16.63 9.51
N TRP A 57 0.05 17.03 9.12
CA TRP A 57 -1.14 16.20 9.25
C TRP A 57 -1.01 14.92 8.40
N PHE A 58 -0.59 15.02 7.15
CA PHE A 58 -0.33 13.88 6.26
C PHE A 58 0.59 12.86 6.93
N TRP A 59 1.74 13.31 7.44
CA TRP A 59 2.69 12.42 8.10
C TRP A 59 2.11 11.76 9.34
N GLN A 60 1.35 12.50 10.16
CA GLN A 60 0.69 11.93 11.33
C GLN A 60 -0.35 10.85 10.95
N VAL A 61 -1.06 11.00 9.83
CA VAL A 61 -1.98 9.97 9.30
C VAL A 61 -1.20 8.73 8.84
N VAL A 62 -0.09 8.92 8.11
CA VAL A 62 0.78 7.81 7.70
C VAL A 62 1.32 7.06 8.91
N GLU A 63 1.85 7.75 9.92
CA GLU A 63 2.36 7.12 11.15
C GLU A 63 1.25 6.38 11.93
N ALA A 64 0.04 6.94 11.98
CA ALA A 64 -1.09 6.28 12.61
C ALA A 64 -1.47 4.97 11.88
N SER A 65 -1.39 4.95 10.55
CA SER A 65 -1.65 3.75 9.74
C SER A 65 -0.61 2.66 9.97
N ARG A 66 0.66 3.04 10.15
CA ARG A 66 1.80 2.14 10.39
C ARG A 66 1.79 1.54 11.79
N ARG A 67 1.32 2.29 12.78
CA ARG A 67 1.30 1.84 14.18
C ARG A 67 0.56 0.52 14.29
N ASP A 68 1.23 -0.49 14.85
CA ASP A 68 0.75 -1.87 15.04
C ASP A 68 0.44 -2.65 13.74
N ALA A 69 0.76 -2.09 12.56
CA ALA A 69 0.65 -2.81 11.29
C ALA A 69 1.81 -3.82 11.16
N VAL A 70 1.48 -5.10 11.03
CA VAL A 70 2.47 -6.19 10.90
C VAL A 70 2.82 -6.52 9.45
N SER A 71 2.09 -5.93 8.48
CA SER A 71 2.29 -6.12 7.04
C SER A 71 1.81 -4.91 6.25
N LYS A 72 2.12 -4.87 4.95
CA LYS A 72 1.61 -3.87 4.01
C LYS A 72 0.07 -3.90 3.99
N GLU A 73 -0.54 -5.07 3.89
CA GLU A 73 -2.00 -5.25 3.85
C GLU A 73 -2.67 -4.72 5.13
N ALA A 74 -2.06 -4.98 6.30
CA ALA A 74 -2.54 -4.44 7.57
C ALA A 74 -2.45 -2.89 7.60
N GLN A 75 -1.35 -2.31 7.12
CA GLN A 75 -1.22 -0.86 7.01
C GLN A 75 -2.24 -0.28 6.02
N SER A 76 -2.44 -0.92 4.86
CA SER A 76 -3.40 -0.51 3.83
C SER A 76 -4.82 -0.45 4.39
N ALA A 77 -5.25 -1.51 5.09
CA ALA A 77 -6.57 -1.57 5.73
C ALA A 77 -6.74 -0.45 6.77
N ARG A 78 -5.71 -0.20 7.59
CA ARG A 78 -5.73 0.86 8.60
C ARG A 78 -5.76 2.26 7.97
N LEU A 79 -4.98 2.49 6.92
CA LEU A 79 -4.99 3.76 6.20
C LEU A 79 -6.35 4.02 5.57
N SER A 80 -6.95 3.00 4.92
CA SER A 80 -8.30 3.12 4.36
C SER A 80 -9.34 3.43 5.45
N GLN A 81 -9.26 2.78 6.61
CA GLN A 81 -10.14 3.07 7.74
C GLN A 81 -9.98 4.51 8.26
N LEU A 82 -8.74 4.97 8.44
CA LEU A 82 -8.41 6.34 8.83
C LEU A 82 -8.98 7.36 7.83
N LEU A 83 -8.68 7.17 6.55
CA LEU A 83 -9.18 8.04 5.48
C LEU A 83 -10.71 8.02 5.38
N GLY A 84 -11.34 6.88 5.66
CA GLY A 84 -12.80 6.74 5.69
C GLY A 84 -13.47 7.63 6.76
N SER A 85 -12.75 8.02 7.82
CA SER A 85 -13.26 8.93 8.86
C SER A 85 -13.24 10.42 8.45
N TYR A 86 -12.39 10.81 7.50
CA TYR A 86 -12.20 12.20 7.04
C TYR A 86 -13.15 12.61 5.92
N SER A 87 -13.46 13.90 5.77
CA SER A 87 -14.29 14.38 4.66
C SER A 87 -13.65 14.08 3.28
N PRO A 88 -14.41 14.03 2.18
CA PRO A 88 -13.83 13.89 0.84
C PRO A 88 -12.74 14.93 0.54
N GLU A 89 -12.93 16.18 0.98
CA GLU A 89 -11.96 17.27 0.81
C GLU A 89 -10.67 17.03 1.61
N GLU A 90 -10.77 16.47 2.81
CA GLU A 90 -9.59 16.07 3.59
C GLU A 90 -8.83 14.90 2.94
N ILE A 91 -9.55 13.94 2.33
CA ILE A 91 -8.92 12.85 1.55
C ILE A 91 -8.21 13.41 0.31
N GLU A 92 -8.80 14.40 -0.37
CA GLU A 92 -8.15 15.11 -1.48
C GLU A 92 -6.87 15.82 -1.02
N VAL A 93 -6.86 16.44 0.17
CA VAL A 93 -5.65 17.00 0.76
C VAL A 93 -4.58 15.93 1.00
N PHE A 94 -4.96 14.77 1.54
CA PHE A 94 -4.03 13.66 1.73
C PHE A 94 -3.41 13.20 0.41
N ALA A 95 -4.24 13.01 -0.62
CA ALA A 95 -3.79 12.60 -1.95
C ALA A 95 -2.84 13.64 -2.57
N ALA A 96 -3.13 14.93 -2.40
CA ALA A 96 -2.29 16.00 -2.92
C ALA A 96 -0.91 16.05 -2.23
N GLU A 97 -0.83 15.82 -0.91
CA GLU A 97 0.46 15.73 -0.22
C GLU A 97 1.24 14.46 -0.61
N LEU A 98 0.56 13.32 -0.81
CA LEU A 98 1.18 12.10 -1.33
C LEU A 98 1.82 12.35 -2.69
N ASP A 99 1.07 12.94 -3.62
CA ASP A 99 1.56 13.27 -4.96
C ASP A 99 2.77 14.21 -4.91
N ARG A 100 2.69 15.28 -4.10
CA ARG A 100 3.78 16.24 -3.94
C ARG A 100 5.06 15.58 -3.40
N LEU A 101 4.93 14.65 -2.46
CA LEU A 101 6.08 13.92 -1.90
C LEU A 101 6.63 12.90 -2.91
N LYS A 102 5.77 12.21 -3.67
CA LYS A 102 6.20 11.32 -4.78
C LYS A 102 6.95 12.09 -5.87
N ASP A 103 6.53 13.31 -6.15
CA ASP A 103 7.23 14.23 -7.07
C ASP A 103 8.57 14.68 -6.52
N GLY A 104 8.62 15.08 -5.24
CA GLY A 104 9.87 15.47 -4.59
C GLY A 104 10.90 14.34 -4.53
N ALA A 105 10.43 13.08 -4.48
CA ALA A 105 11.27 11.89 -4.52
C ALA A 105 11.57 11.38 -5.94
N TYR A 106 11.10 12.08 -6.98
CA TYR A 106 11.38 11.70 -8.36
C TYR A 106 12.74 12.26 -8.80
N SER A 107 13.80 11.56 -8.41
CA SER A 107 15.18 11.91 -8.76
C SER A 107 15.95 10.70 -9.27
N TRP A 108 16.92 10.95 -10.14
CA TRP A 108 17.82 9.91 -10.63
C TRP A 108 18.68 9.30 -9.51
N ASP A 109 19.02 10.08 -8.48
CA ASP A 109 19.78 9.58 -7.33
C ASP A 109 19.01 8.50 -6.56
N LEU A 110 17.73 8.73 -6.27
CA LEU A 110 16.87 7.74 -5.63
C LEU A 110 16.56 6.57 -6.58
N TRP A 111 16.42 6.82 -7.88
CA TRP A 111 16.17 5.75 -8.84
C TRP A 111 17.36 4.81 -8.95
N GLY A 112 18.58 5.33 -9.07
CA GLY A 112 19.78 4.47 -9.08
C GLY A 112 19.94 3.68 -7.78
N ALA A 113 19.60 4.27 -6.63
CA ALA A 113 19.56 3.53 -5.36
C ALA A 113 18.53 2.38 -5.40
N ALA A 114 17.31 2.65 -5.88
CA ALA A 114 16.28 1.63 -6.06
C ALA A 114 16.74 0.53 -7.02
N TYR A 115 17.41 0.89 -8.12
CA TYR A 115 18.00 -0.03 -9.08
C TYR A 115 19.02 -0.97 -8.42
N VAL A 116 19.93 -0.46 -7.59
CA VAL A 116 20.89 -1.31 -6.86
C VAL A 116 20.18 -2.23 -5.86
N ILE A 117 19.20 -1.70 -5.12
CA ILE A 117 18.48 -2.48 -4.10
C ILE A 117 17.67 -3.62 -4.73
N MET A 118 17.05 -3.37 -5.89
CA MET A 118 16.13 -4.29 -6.55
C MET A 118 16.77 -5.08 -7.69
N GLY A 119 18.02 -4.80 -8.05
CA GLY A 119 18.73 -5.48 -9.15
C GLY A 119 18.21 -5.07 -10.54
N GLY A 120 17.72 -3.84 -10.65
CA GLY A 120 16.94 -3.31 -11.76
C GLY A 120 15.74 -2.53 -11.24
N CYS A 121 15.29 -1.51 -11.96
CA CYS A 121 14.12 -0.73 -11.56
C CYS A 121 13.50 -0.02 -12.76
N SER A 122 12.31 -0.46 -13.19
CA SER A 122 11.52 0.23 -14.22
C SER A 122 10.88 1.51 -13.68
N ASP A 123 10.27 2.31 -14.56
CA ASP A 123 9.48 3.49 -14.19
C ASP A 123 8.36 3.15 -13.20
N ASP A 124 7.65 2.05 -13.45
CA ASP A 124 6.56 1.56 -12.59
C ASP A 124 7.11 1.08 -11.24
N GLY A 125 8.19 0.26 -11.26
CA GLY A 125 8.85 -0.18 -10.02
C GLY A 125 9.38 1.00 -9.21
N PHE A 126 9.85 2.07 -9.87
CA PHE A 126 10.28 3.28 -9.17
C PHE A 126 9.11 4.10 -8.62
N ALA A 127 7.94 4.08 -9.27
CA ALA A 127 6.72 4.67 -8.72
C ALA A 127 6.26 3.94 -7.45
N ASP A 128 6.40 2.62 -7.42
CA ASP A 128 6.06 1.78 -6.28
C ASP A 128 7.08 1.91 -5.15
N PHE A 129 8.37 2.01 -5.49
CA PHE A 129 9.43 2.30 -4.54
C PHE A 129 9.23 3.64 -3.82
N ARG A 130 8.87 4.70 -4.55
CA ARG A 130 8.57 6.01 -3.94
C ARG A 130 7.35 5.94 -3.01
N SER A 131 6.33 5.17 -3.39
CA SER A 131 5.16 4.92 -2.54
C SER A 131 5.56 4.16 -1.26
N TRP A 132 6.45 3.17 -1.39
CA TRP A 132 7.04 2.45 -0.27
C TRP A 132 7.86 3.35 0.66
N LEU A 133 8.72 4.24 0.13
CA LEU A 133 9.47 5.20 0.95
C LEU A 133 8.55 6.04 1.84
N ILE A 134 7.49 6.59 1.26
CA ILE A 134 6.52 7.42 1.98
C ILE A 134 5.73 6.59 3.00
N SER A 135 5.34 5.36 2.64
CA SER A 135 4.69 4.43 3.54
C SER A 135 5.53 4.11 4.78
N ASN A 136 6.85 4.36 4.72
CA ASN A 136 7.80 4.20 5.81
C ASN A 136 7.84 5.34 6.82
N GLY A 137 7.00 6.36 6.64
CA GLY A 137 6.90 7.47 7.57
C GLY A 137 7.96 8.54 7.32
N ARG A 138 7.83 9.65 8.06
CA ARG A 138 8.51 10.90 7.72
C ARG A 138 10.03 10.79 7.80
N GLU A 139 10.54 10.31 8.93
CA GLU A 139 11.99 10.27 9.18
C GLU A 139 12.71 9.34 8.19
N PHE A 140 12.09 8.21 7.87
CA PHE A 140 12.61 7.26 6.89
C PHE A 140 12.67 7.90 5.50
N PHE A 141 11.56 8.50 5.06
CA PHE A 141 11.45 9.16 3.76
C PHE A 141 12.45 10.31 3.62
N GLU A 142 12.52 11.19 4.61
CA GLU A 142 13.41 12.37 4.58
C GLU A 142 14.89 11.96 4.59
N ALA A 143 15.27 10.93 5.36
CA ALA A 143 16.63 10.41 5.37
C ALA A 143 17.02 9.81 4.01
N ALA A 144 16.19 8.93 3.46
CA ALA A 144 16.43 8.30 2.17
C ALA A 144 16.45 9.31 1.02
N SER A 145 15.54 10.29 1.03
CA SER A 145 15.45 11.31 -0.04
C SER A 145 16.63 12.27 -0.04
N LYS A 146 17.21 12.54 1.14
CA LYS A 146 18.38 13.40 1.27
C LYS A 146 19.68 12.67 0.95
N GLU A 147 19.80 11.41 1.37
CA GLU A 147 21.00 10.60 1.23
C GLU A 147 20.58 9.14 0.93
N PRO A 148 20.41 8.76 -0.35
CA PRO A 148 19.90 7.43 -0.72
C PRO A 148 20.73 6.27 -0.17
N GLU A 149 22.03 6.46 0.04
CA GLU A 149 22.93 5.46 0.63
C GLU A 149 22.51 5.03 2.05
N THR A 150 21.76 5.87 2.78
CA THR A 150 21.22 5.50 4.11
C THR A 150 20.28 4.31 4.06
N LEU A 151 19.67 4.00 2.91
CA LEU A 151 18.83 2.81 2.72
C LEU A 151 19.59 1.50 2.96
N ALA A 152 20.93 1.50 2.84
CA ALA A 152 21.78 0.36 3.18
C ALA A 152 21.70 0.01 4.67
N GLU A 153 21.32 0.94 5.54
CA GLU A 153 21.15 0.75 6.98
C GLU A 153 19.68 0.73 7.38
N LEU A 154 18.87 1.62 6.80
CA LEU A 154 17.45 1.79 7.14
C LEU A 154 16.59 0.58 6.77
N ILE A 155 16.87 -0.09 5.65
CA ILE A 155 16.15 -1.31 5.28
C ILE A 155 16.49 -2.41 6.29
N PRO A 156 15.52 -3.04 6.99
CA PRO A 156 15.82 -4.11 7.93
C PRO A 156 16.61 -5.25 7.30
N GLN A 157 17.58 -5.82 8.02
CA GLN A 157 18.39 -6.97 7.54
C GLN A 157 17.54 -8.22 7.28
N SER A 158 16.35 -8.30 7.90
CA SER A 158 15.38 -9.37 7.69
C SER A 158 14.52 -9.20 6.43
N THR A 159 14.60 -8.07 5.74
CA THR A 159 13.84 -7.82 4.52
C THR A 159 14.35 -8.72 3.40
N THR A 160 13.44 -9.46 2.78
CA THR A 160 13.72 -10.45 1.73
C THR A 160 12.87 -10.25 0.48
N VAL A 161 12.11 -9.15 0.43
CA VAL A 161 11.21 -8.80 -0.67
C VAL A 161 11.49 -7.38 -1.13
N ALA A 162 11.17 -7.09 -2.38
CA ALA A 162 11.36 -5.78 -2.98
C ALA A 162 10.66 -4.68 -2.15
N PRO A 163 11.33 -3.52 -1.95
CA PRO A 163 10.77 -2.33 -1.30
C PRO A 163 9.77 -1.58 -2.20
N GLU A 164 8.74 -2.28 -2.66
CA GLU A 164 7.68 -1.73 -3.54
C GLU A 164 6.35 -1.71 -2.80
N TYR A 165 5.48 -0.74 -3.09
CA TYR A 165 4.15 -0.67 -2.46
C TYR A 165 3.15 0.09 -3.34
N GLU A 166 2.74 -0.55 -4.44
CA GLU A 166 1.81 -0.02 -5.43
C GLU A 166 0.47 0.41 -4.79
N GLU A 167 -0.14 -0.47 -3.99
CA GLU A 167 -1.48 -0.26 -3.45
C GLU A 167 -1.57 1.02 -2.61
N PHE A 168 -0.48 1.38 -1.93
CA PHE A 168 -0.40 2.59 -1.12
C PHE A 168 -0.75 3.86 -1.92
N ALA A 169 -0.42 3.89 -3.22
CA ALA A 169 -0.71 5.01 -4.10
C ALA A 169 -2.20 5.19 -4.41
N TYR A 170 -3.01 4.13 -4.28
CA TYR A 170 -4.41 4.10 -4.69
C TYR A 170 -5.40 4.25 -3.53
N ILE A 171 -5.00 3.93 -2.29
CA ILE A 171 -5.89 3.91 -1.11
C ILE A 171 -6.71 5.20 -0.96
N ALA A 172 -6.10 6.38 -1.16
CA ALA A 172 -6.80 7.65 -1.02
C ALA A 172 -7.89 7.82 -2.10
N ALA A 173 -7.59 7.51 -3.36
CA ALA A 173 -8.53 7.61 -4.47
C ALA A 173 -9.68 6.62 -4.33
N GLU A 174 -9.39 5.38 -3.91
CA GLU A 174 -10.39 4.35 -3.65
C GLU A 174 -11.31 4.72 -2.49
N THR A 175 -10.73 5.24 -1.39
CA THR A 175 -11.52 5.67 -0.22
C THR A 175 -12.39 6.87 -0.56
N TRP A 176 -11.87 7.85 -1.32
CA TRP A 176 -12.63 8.97 -1.83
C TRP A 176 -13.77 8.52 -2.75
N ALA A 177 -13.52 7.57 -3.66
CA ALA A 177 -14.53 7.02 -4.57
C ALA A 177 -15.65 6.34 -3.78
N ALA A 178 -15.30 5.50 -2.80
CA ALA A 178 -16.26 4.84 -1.93
C ALA A 178 -17.12 5.84 -1.14
N LYS A 179 -16.52 6.96 -0.69
CA LYS A 179 -17.20 7.98 0.12
C LYS A 179 -18.13 8.88 -0.70
N THR A 180 -17.75 9.16 -1.94
CA THR A 180 -18.50 10.08 -2.83
C THR A 180 -19.47 9.35 -3.78
N GLY A 181 -19.29 8.04 -3.99
CA GLY A 181 -20.01 7.27 -4.99
C GLY A 181 -19.60 7.56 -6.43
N ARG A 182 -18.46 8.23 -6.64
CA ARG A 182 -17.90 8.59 -7.95
C ARG A 182 -16.78 7.63 -8.36
N SER A 183 -16.33 7.68 -9.62
CA SER A 183 -15.15 6.92 -10.04
C SER A 183 -13.88 7.49 -9.38
N PHE A 184 -12.94 6.64 -8.97
CA PHE A 184 -11.67 7.10 -8.37
C PHE A 184 -10.88 8.03 -9.29
N SER A 185 -11.03 7.88 -10.61
CA SER A 185 -10.42 8.73 -11.63
C SER A 185 -10.97 10.16 -11.66
N GLU A 186 -12.10 10.41 -10.99
CA GLU A 186 -12.72 11.73 -10.87
C GLU A 186 -12.24 12.53 -9.65
N MET A 187 -11.43 11.93 -8.78
CA MET A 187 -10.85 12.65 -7.65
C MET A 187 -10.02 13.82 -8.18
N PRO A 188 -10.20 15.05 -7.66
CA PRO A 188 -9.35 16.17 -8.05
C PRO A 188 -7.87 15.84 -7.83
N ARG A 189 -7.07 15.92 -8.90
CA ARG A 189 -5.61 15.77 -8.86
C ARG A 189 -4.98 17.01 -9.47
N THR A 190 -3.86 17.42 -8.91
CA THR A 190 -3.01 18.45 -9.51
C THR A 190 -2.02 17.77 -10.46
N THR A 191 -1.71 18.40 -11.59
CA THR A 191 -0.64 17.92 -12.46
C THR A 191 0.68 17.89 -11.69
N THR A 192 1.37 16.76 -11.75
CA THR A 192 2.59 16.48 -11.00
C THR A 192 3.85 16.74 -11.81
N GLN A 193 4.97 17.05 -11.16
CA GLN A 193 6.26 17.23 -11.83
C GLN A 193 6.68 15.94 -12.56
N ALA A 194 6.38 14.77 -11.97
CA ALA A 194 6.66 13.49 -12.60
C ALA A 194 6.01 13.32 -13.98
N TYR A 195 4.87 13.97 -14.21
CA TYR A 195 4.18 13.93 -15.50
C TYR A 195 4.73 14.93 -16.52
N VAL A 196 5.36 16.02 -16.06
CA VAL A 196 5.72 17.16 -16.92
C VAL A 196 7.20 17.18 -17.28
N ASP A 197 8.08 17.03 -16.30
CA ASP A 197 9.51 17.33 -16.45
C ASP A 197 10.43 16.11 -16.28
N GLY A 198 9.91 14.99 -15.78
CA GLY A 198 10.71 13.79 -15.52
C GLY A 198 11.49 13.85 -14.19
N PRO A 199 12.38 12.87 -13.94
CA PRO A 199 13.19 12.82 -12.72
C PRO A 199 14.23 13.94 -12.69
N THR A 200 14.43 14.50 -11.50
CA THR A 200 15.45 15.53 -11.25
C THR A 200 16.86 14.95 -11.11
N GLY A 201 17.88 15.79 -11.31
CA GLY A 201 19.29 15.41 -11.17
C GLY A 201 19.88 14.80 -12.43
N GLU A 202 21.00 14.10 -12.28
CA GLU A 202 21.73 13.48 -13.39
C GLU A 202 21.42 11.97 -13.47
N PRO A 203 21.09 11.43 -14.65
CA PRO A 203 20.92 10.00 -14.88
C PRO A 203 22.09 9.15 -14.33
N PHE A 204 21.81 7.89 -14.05
CA PHE A 204 22.83 6.92 -13.64
C PHE A 204 23.10 5.94 -14.78
N GLU A 205 24.32 5.44 -14.84
CA GLU A 205 24.70 4.34 -15.71
C GLU A 205 24.39 3.02 -14.99
N GLU A 206 23.82 2.06 -15.71
CA GLU A 206 23.32 0.80 -15.13
C GLU A 206 24.42 -0.27 -14.96
N ASP A 207 25.66 0.00 -15.37
CA ASP A 207 26.75 -0.95 -15.25
C ASP A 207 27.28 -1.07 -13.81
N GLU A 208 27.77 -2.26 -13.46
CA GLU A 208 28.21 -2.58 -12.10
C GLU A 208 29.31 -1.64 -11.58
N ALA A 209 30.23 -1.19 -12.45
CA ALA A 209 31.33 -0.34 -12.02
C ALA A 209 30.79 1.03 -11.61
N SER A 210 29.96 1.65 -12.45
CA SER A 210 29.30 2.93 -12.17
C SER A 210 28.40 2.87 -10.93
N LEU A 211 27.59 1.82 -10.79
CA LEU A 211 26.70 1.65 -9.65
C LEU A 211 27.48 1.44 -8.34
N SER A 212 28.56 0.64 -8.36
CA SER A 212 29.40 0.40 -7.18
C SER A 212 30.18 1.62 -6.72
N GLU A 213 30.54 2.51 -7.65
CA GLU A 213 31.21 3.78 -7.35
C GLU A 213 30.22 4.81 -6.79
N ARG A 214 29.04 4.94 -7.41
CA ARG A 214 28.01 5.92 -7.02
C ARG A 214 27.30 5.54 -5.72
N TYR A 215 27.09 4.25 -5.47
CA TYR A 215 26.32 3.73 -4.33
C TYR A 215 27.09 2.68 -3.52
N PRO A 216 28.26 3.00 -2.94
CA PRO A 216 29.17 2.01 -2.36
C PRO A 216 28.59 1.23 -1.16
N ALA A 217 27.75 1.84 -0.33
CA ALA A 217 27.10 1.18 0.80
C ALA A 217 25.96 0.28 0.35
N LEU A 218 25.10 0.77 -0.56
CA LEU A 218 24.03 -0.04 -1.14
C LEU A 218 24.61 -1.20 -1.94
N TRP A 219 25.63 -0.96 -2.77
CA TRP A 219 26.27 -1.98 -3.57
C TRP A 219 26.88 -3.09 -2.72
N ARG A 220 27.57 -2.72 -1.62
CA ARG A 220 28.11 -3.70 -0.67
C ARG A 220 27.03 -4.63 -0.11
N ARG A 221 25.82 -4.12 0.09
CA ARG A 221 24.71 -4.88 0.69
C ARG A 221 23.90 -5.66 -0.35
N PHE A 222 23.51 -5.01 -1.44
CA PHE A 222 22.51 -5.51 -2.39
C PHE A 222 23.08 -5.88 -3.76
N GLY A 223 24.28 -5.41 -4.12
CA GLY A 223 24.82 -5.58 -5.47
C GLY A 223 24.95 -7.03 -5.95
N ASN A 224 25.15 -7.98 -5.01
CA ASN A 224 25.19 -9.42 -5.31
C ASN A 224 23.96 -10.19 -4.79
N SER A 225 23.04 -9.51 -4.11
CA SER A 225 21.86 -10.10 -3.48
C SER A 225 20.73 -9.06 -3.43
N PRO A 226 20.21 -8.66 -4.60
CA PRO A 226 19.12 -7.70 -4.68
C PRO A 226 17.84 -8.29 -4.07
N LEU A 227 16.90 -7.41 -3.75
CA LEU A 227 15.61 -7.76 -3.16
C LEU A 227 14.49 -8.00 -4.19
N GLY A 228 14.75 -7.72 -5.48
CA GLY A 228 13.83 -7.92 -6.61
C GLY A 228 13.98 -9.28 -7.29
#